data_AF-A0A838CWS1-F1
#
_entry.id   AF-A0A838CWS1-F1
#
_cell.length_a   1.000
_cell.length_b   1.000
_cell.length_c   1.000
_cell.angle_alpha   90.00
_cell.angle_beta   90.00
_cell.angle_gamma   90.00
#
_symmetry.space_group_name_H-M   'P 1'
#
loop_
_entity.id
_entity.type
_entity.pdbx_description
1 polymer ?
#
loop_
_entity_poly.entity_id
_entity_poly.type
_entity_poly.pdbx_seq_one_letter_code
_entity_poly.pdbx_strand_id
1 'polypeptide(L)' 'MDCFLVNVIENRRISNEMAKDTNIPHKSPRIFLIYNQEVVWNTSHWMITKNQIRKTVRRGDMN' A
#
# COMPACT_ATOMS: atom_id res chain seq x y z
N MET A 1 -3.93 -14.08 -2.43
CA MET A 1 -3.48 -12.70 -2.25
C MET A 1 -3.06 -12.54 -0.81
N ASP A 2 -1.78 -12.29 -0.59
CA ASP A 2 -1.24 -12.11 0.75
C ASP A 2 -1.45 -10.68 1.22
N CYS A 3 -1.59 -10.50 2.53
CA CYS A 3 -1.78 -9.20 3.16
C CYS A 3 -0.82 -9.06 4.33
N PHE A 4 -0.11 -7.94 4.37
CA PHE A 4 0.85 -7.62 5.42
C PHE A 4 0.48 -6.27 6.04
N LEU A 5 0.70 -6.15 7.35
CA LEU A 5 0.49 -4.91 8.09
C LEU A 5 1.80 -4.47 8.73
N VAL A 6 2.14 -3.20 8.55
CA VAL A 6 3.27 -2.57 9.22
C VAL A 6 2.73 -1.53 10.19
N ASN A 7 2.91 -1.76 11.49
CA ASN A 7 2.66 -0.72 12.48
C ASN A 7 3.80 0.31 12.43
N VAL A 8 3.48 1.52 11.97
CA VAL A 8 4.45 2.59 11.72
C VAL A 8 5.24 2.97 12.97
N ILE A 9 4.61 2.98 14.14
CA ILE A 9 5.26 3.41 15.39
C ILE A 9 6.29 2.38 15.84
N GLU A 10 5.92 1.10 15.77
CA GLU A 10 6.77 -0.02 16.17
C GLU A 10 7.87 -0.31 15.14
N ASN A 11 7.62 -0.03 13.87
CA ASN A 11 8.47 -0.43 12.74
C ASN A 11 8.95 0.76 11.90
N ARG A 12 9.33 1.88 12.55
CA ARG A 12 9.74 3.13 11.88
C ARG A 12 10.82 2.92 10.81
N ARG A 13 11.82 2.08 11.08
CA ARG A 13 12.90 1.78 10.13
C ARG A 13 12.34 1.19 8.83
N ILE A 14 11.50 0.16 8.95
CA ILE A 14 10.86 -0.50 7.81
C ILE A 14 9.96 0.47 7.06
N SER A 15 9.14 1.26 7.78
CA SER A 15 8.25 2.26 7.16
C SER A 15 9.03 3.32 6.35
N ASN A 16 10.17 3.77 6.87
CA ASN A 16 11.03 4.72 6.19
C ASN A 16 11.73 4.10 4.97
N GLU A 17 12.12 2.83 5.05
CA GLU A 17 12.71 2.07 3.94
C GLU A 17 11.71 1.89 2.80
N MET A 18 10.48 1.47 3.11
CA MET A 18 9.39 1.39 2.12
C MET A 18 9.16 2.72 1.39
N ALA A 19 9.23 3.86 2.09
CA ALA A 19 9.07 5.18 1.45
C ALA A 19 10.20 5.50 0.45
N LYS A 20 11.43 5.03 0.71
CA LYS A 20 12.56 5.17 -0.20
C LYS A 20 12.43 4.23 -1.40
N ASP A 21 12.19 2.94 -1.14
CA ASP A 21 12.14 1.90 -2.17
C ASP A 21 11.02 2.15 -3.18
N THR A 22 9.88 2.62 -2.68
CA THR A 22 8.72 2.94 -3.53
C THR A 22 8.78 4.34 -4.13
N ASN A 23 9.69 5.20 -3.65
CA ASN A 23 9.73 6.64 -3.95
C ASN A 23 8.39 7.36 -3.67
N ILE A 24 7.57 6.84 -2.75
CA ILE A 24 6.27 7.41 -2.38
C ILE A 24 6.39 8.05 -0.99
N PRO A 25 6.18 9.38 -0.84
CA PRO A 25 6.32 10.08 0.43
C PRO A 25 5.44 9.46 1.53
N HIS A 26 6.00 9.24 2.73
CA HIS A 26 5.32 8.54 3.82
C HIS A 26 3.99 9.21 4.23
N LYS A 27 2.94 8.39 4.38
CA LYS A 27 1.61 8.77 4.91
C LYS A 27 1.06 7.64 5.77
N SER A 28 0.36 7.96 6.85
CA SER A 28 -0.32 6.98 7.70
C SER A 28 -1.73 7.45 8.06
N PRO A 29 -2.78 6.62 7.90
CA PRO A 29 -2.75 5.26 7.36
C PRO A 29 -2.56 5.24 5.83
N ARG A 30 -1.97 4.16 5.30
CA ARG A 30 -1.75 3.92 3.85
C ARG A 30 -1.89 2.44 3.50
N ILE A 31 -2.34 2.16 2.27
CA ILE A 31 -2.32 0.84 1.64
C ILE A 31 -1.51 0.91 0.35
N PHE A 32 -0.71 -0.13 0.10
CA PHE A 32 -0.05 -0.38 -1.18
C PHE A 32 -0.60 -1.69 -1.77
N LEU A 33 -0.81 -1.73 -3.08
CA LEU A 33 -0.98 -2.96 -3.85
C LEU A 33 0.32 -3.18 -4.63
N ILE A 34 0.90 -4.35 -4.44
CA ILE A 34 2.19 -4.73 -5.03
C ILE A 34 1.97 -5.91 -5.97
N TYR A 35 2.51 -5.82 -7.17
CA TYR A 35 2.51 -6.89 -8.16
C TYR A 35 3.85 -6.88 -8.90
N ASN A 36 4.45 -8.05 -9.12
CA ASN A 36 5.79 -8.19 -9.72
C ASN A 36 6.84 -7.24 -9.09
N GLN A 37 6.83 -7.15 -7.75
CA GLN A 37 7.74 -6.30 -6.96
C GLN A 37 7.57 -4.79 -7.18
N GLU A 38 6.52 -4.35 -7.88
CA GLU A 38 6.23 -2.95 -8.12
C GLU A 38 4.92 -2.50 -7.43
N VAL A 39 4.88 -1.25 -6.98
CA VAL A 39 3.65 -0.64 -6.46
C VAL A 39 2.75 -0.24 -7.63
N VAL A 40 1.77 -1.09 -7.94
CA VAL A 40 0.81 -0.83 -9.02
C VAL A 40 -0.33 0.10 -8.58
N TRP A 41 -0.56 0.24 -7.27
CA TRP A 41 -1.53 1.18 -6.72
C TRP A 41 -1.25 1.51 -5.25
N ASN A 42 -1.60 2.72 -4.81
CA ASN A 42 -1.58 3.08 -3.39
C ASN A 42 -2.66 4.12 -3.05
N THR A 43 -3.11 4.14 -1.79
CA THR A 43 -4.04 5.16 -1.27
C THR A 43 -3.78 5.43 0.21
N SER A 44 -4.26 6.56 0.75
CA SER A 44 -4.00 6.95 2.16
C SER A 44 -5.14 7.76 2.78
N HIS A 45 -5.17 7.80 4.12
CA HIS A 45 -6.13 8.58 4.91
C HIS A 45 -7.60 8.34 4.48
N TRP A 46 -8.39 9.41 4.29
CA TRP A 46 -9.81 9.35 3.95
C TRP A 46 -10.11 8.71 2.58
N MET A 47 -9.11 8.59 1.70
CA MET A 47 -9.26 7.91 0.42
C MET A 47 -9.26 6.37 0.56
N ILE A 48 -8.92 5.84 1.74
CA ILE A 48 -9.05 4.41 2.03
C ILE A 48 -10.54 4.10 2.23
N THR A 49 -11.16 3.50 1.21
CA THR A 49 -12.55 3.04 1.29
C THR A 49 -12.67 1.61 0.77
N LYS A 50 -13.65 0.86 1.32
CA LYS A 50 -13.97 -0.51 0.90
C LYS A 50 -14.28 -0.61 -0.60
N ASN A 51 -14.93 0.41 -1.16
CA ASN A 51 -15.26 0.45 -2.58
C ASN A 51 -14.00 0.60 -3.46
N GLN A 52 -13.11 1.52 -3.11
CA GLN A 52 -11.85 1.71 -3.85
C GLN A 52 -10.98 0.45 -3.81
N ILE A 53 -10.81 -0.16 -2.63
CA ILE A 53 -10.03 -1.39 -2.48
C ILE A 53 -10.61 -2.52 -3.35
N ARG A 54 -11.93 -2.77 -3.28
CA ARG A 54 -12.58 -3.82 -4.06
C ARG A 54 -12.42 -3.61 -5.56
N LYS A 55 -12.54 -2.37 -6.03
CA LYS A 55 -12.37 -2.02 -7.44
C LYS A 55 -10.94 -2.28 -7.91
N THR A 56 -9.94 -1.90 -7.09
CA THR A 56 -8.52 -2.07 -7.43
C THR A 56 -8.13 -3.54 -7.44
N VAL A 57 -8.47 -4.33 -6.41
CA VAL A 57 -8.10 -5.75 -6.34
C VAL A 57 -8.68 -6.53 -7.53
N ARG A 58 -9.98 -6.35 -7.84
CA ARG A 58 -10.61 -7.00 -9.00
C ARG A 58 -9.96 -6.67 -10.33
N ARG A 59 -9.36 -5.48 -10.46
CA ARG A 59 -8.65 -5.07 -11.68
C ARG A 59 -7.24 -5.68 -11.75
N GLY A 60 -6.60 -5.89 -10.61
CA GLY A 60 -5.31 -6.59 -10.51
C GLY A 60 -5.43 -8.06 -10.93
N ASP A 61 -6.55 -8.72 -10.63
CA ASP A 61 -6.80 -10.11 -11.02
C ASP A 61 -7.04 -10.32 -12.54
N MET A 62 -7.14 -9.24 -13.33
CA MET A 62 -7.39 -9.29 -14.78
C MET A 62 -6.14 -8.99 -15.64
N ASN A 63 -4.98 -8.76 -15.01
CA ASN A 63 -3.69 -8.53 -15.66
C ASN A 63 -2.74 -9.69 -15.35
#